data_AF-A0A9E1NUS2-F1
#
_entry.id   AF-A0A9E1NUS2-F1
#
_cell.length_a   1.000
_cell.length_b   1.000
_cell.length_c   1.000
_cell.angle_alpha   90.00
_cell.angle_beta   90.00
_cell.angle_gamma   90.00
#
_symmetry.space_group_name_H-M   'P 1'
#
loop_
_entity.id
_entity.type
_entity.pdbx_description
1 polymer ?
#
loop_
_entity_poly.entity_id
_entity_poly.type
_entity_poly.pdbx_seq_one_letter_code
_entity_poly.pdbx_strand_id
1 'polypeptide(L)'
;MFDKWEVKPKKRLKAVKDMRKKPKYVGAVKCNGSCHDPYYQAWTKSPHGGTYNLLKPGERKEAKLRVKLDPEKDYTTTPLCLRCHTTGYRQKGGFKPAGSKNKKGKDTASKIDPDEPNKEQVGCEMCHSVAGGSQFRAVMKSSKGNFTKAETEKYGQRWDYSNVCTRCHTHKNTPFKPEVHDKYKFNFEERKLKVHKIKDYWSEDNADQKLEKVEDRAKETGQTEKTPLLIEDFKINDKGKLKFVKGTKPYNSKKKTFNYKK
;
A
#
# COMPACT_ATOMS: atom_id res chain seq x y z
N MET A 1 20.43 12.38 -12.88
CA MET A 1 19.55 12.19 -11.69
C MET A 1 20.33 11.89 -10.42
N PHE A 2 21.32 10.98 -10.46
CA PHE A 2 22.17 10.75 -9.28
C PHE A 2 23.30 11.76 -9.16
N ASP A 3 23.73 12.39 -10.25
CA ASP A 3 24.80 13.41 -10.22
C ASP A 3 24.37 14.65 -9.42
N LYS A 4 23.06 14.91 -9.31
CA LYS A 4 22.51 15.97 -8.44
C LYS A 4 22.40 15.57 -6.96
N TRP A 5 22.70 14.33 -6.61
CA TRP A 5 22.67 13.85 -5.23
C TRP A 5 24.09 13.40 -4.88
N GLU A 6 24.67 13.93 -3.80
CA GLU A 6 26.00 13.51 -3.35
C GLU A 6 25.97 12.08 -2.79
N VAL A 7 25.98 11.10 -3.70
CA VAL A 7 25.83 9.68 -3.40
C VAL A 7 27.13 8.95 -3.71
N LYS A 8 27.72 8.31 -2.69
CA LYS A 8 28.90 7.45 -2.84
C LYS A 8 28.72 6.46 -4.01
N PRO A 9 29.72 6.25 -4.89
CA PRO A 9 29.58 5.45 -6.12
C PRO A 9 28.96 4.05 -5.91
N LYS A 10 29.38 3.32 -4.86
CA LYS A 10 28.83 2.00 -4.52
C LYS A 10 27.33 2.03 -4.18
N LYS A 11 26.87 3.07 -3.48
CA LYS A 11 25.44 3.26 -3.15
C LYS A 11 24.64 3.62 -4.40
N ARG A 12 25.19 4.47 -5.28
CA ARG A 12 24.60 4.82 -6.59
C ARG A 12 24.39 3.58 -7.47
N LEU A 13 25.42 2.74 -7.63
CA LEU A 13 25.32 1.50 -8.42
C LEU A 13 24.20 0.58 -7.92
N LYS A 14 24.08 0.42 -6.60
CA LYS A 14 23.00 -0.36 -5.99
C LYS A 14 21.62 0.25 -6.28
N ALA A 15 21.45 1.56 -6.12
CA ALA A 15 20.20 2.24 -6.39
C ALA A 15 19.77 2.12 -7.86
N VAL A 16 20.70 2.33 -8.79
CA VAL A 16 20.47 2.13 -10.24
C VAL A 16 20.02 0.68 -10.51
N LYS A 17 20.71 -0.31 -9.92
CA LYS A 17 20.35 -1.73 -10.07
C LYS A 17 18.94 -2.01 -9.56
N ASP A 18 18.55 -1.45 -8.42
CA ASP A 18 17.21 -1.64 -7.87
C ASP A 18 16.13 -0.96 -8.71
N MET A 19 16.39 0.24 -9.23
CA MET A 19 15.48 0.96 -10.12
C MET A 19 15.34 0.30 -11.50
N ARG A 20 16.30 -0.50 -11.96
CA ARG A 20 16.18 -1.28 -13.20
C ARG A 20 15.33 -2.55 -13.05
N LYS A 21 15.10 -3.03 -11.84
CA LYS A 21 14.27 -4.22 -11.58
C LYS A 21 12.78 -3.90 -11.77
N LYS A 22 11.98 -4.92 -12.04
CA LYS A 22 10.51 -4.79 -12.03
C LYS A 22 10.04 -4.40 -10.61
N PRO A 23 9.10 -3.43 -10.46
CA PRO A 23 8.57 -3.03 -9.17
C PRO A 23 7.97 -4.23 -8.44
N LYS A 24 8.09 -4.22 -7.12
CA LYS A 24 7.47 -5.19 -6.23
C LYS A 24 7.13 -4.54 -4.91
N TYR A 25 6.10 -5.06 -4.27
CA TYR A 25 5.79 -4.74 -2.88
C TYR A 25 6.90 -5.29 -1.97
N VAL A 26 7.26 -4.51 -0.97
CA VAL A 26 8.30 -4.84 0.00
C VAL A 26 7.77 -4.90 1.42
N GLY A 27 6.58 -4.35 1.66
CA GLY A 27 5.83 -4.33 2.90
C GLY A 27 6.24 -3.22 3.88
N ALA A 28 5.38 -2.96 4.88
CA ALA A 28 5.47 -1.81 5.77
C ALA A 28 6.79 -1.78 6.58
N VAL A 29 7.29 -2.94 6.99
CA VAL A 29 8.56 -3.08 7.73
C VAL A 29 9.74 -2.47 6.98
N LYS A 30 9.76 -2.54 5.65
CA LYS A 30 10.85 -1.90 4.92
C LYS A 30 10.75 -0.39 5.05
N CYS A 31 9.54 0.17 5.10
CA CYS A 31 9.29 1.60 5.34
C CYS A 31 9.65 2.01 6.77
N ASN A 32 9.59 1.06 7.70
CA ASN A 32 10.08 1.16 9.08
C ASN A 32 11.61 1.07 9.20
N GLY A 33 12.14 1.46 10.37
CA GLY A 33 13.39 0.96 10.95
C GLY A 33 14.66 1.74 10.63
N SER A 34 14.56 2.88 9.92
CA SER A 34 15.70 3.81 9.74
C SER A 34 15.34 5.17 9.13
N CYS A 35 14.07 5.40 8.75
CA CYS A 35 13.67 6.63 8.05
C CYS A 35 12.24 7.13 8.35
N HIS A 36 11.33 6.28 8.85
CA HIS A 36 9.92 6.63 9.08
C HIS A 36 9.29 5.86 10.27
N ASP A 37 10.02 5.69 11.37
CA ASP A 37 9.56 5.00 12.56
C ASP A 37 8.26 5.61 13.14
N PRO A 38 8.15 6.94 13.39
CA PRO A 38 6.88 7.53 13.87
C PRO A 38 5.67 7.21 12.98
N TYR A 39 5.88 7.17 11.66
CA TYR A 39 4.83 6.82 10.70
C TYR A 39 4.44 5.35 10.80
N TYR A 40 5.42 4.47 10.97
CA TYR A 40 5.17 3.05 11.14
C TYR A 40 4.43 2.77 12.45
N GLN A 41 4.90 3.32 13.58
CA GLN A 41 4.24 3.15 14.87
C GLN A 41 2.79 3.65 14.83
N ALA A 42 2.57 4.86 14.32
CA ALA A 42 1.24 5.42 14.14
C ALA A 42 0.34 4.56 13.23
N TRP A 43 0.92 3.97 12.17
CA TRP A 43 0.20 3.07 11.29
C TRP A 43 -0.17 1.74 11.97
N THR A 44 0.72 1.13 12.77
CA THR A 44 0.42 -0.14 13.46
C THR A 44 -0.78 -0.02 14.40
N LYS A 45 -0.97 1.16 15.01
CA LYS A 45 -2.11 1.45 15.90
C LYS A 45 -3.35 1.95 15.14
N SER A 46 -3.25 2.17 13.83
CA SER A 46 -4.39 2.54 12.99
C SER A 46 -5.24 1.31 12.63
N PRO A 47 -6.51 1.50 12.21
CA PRO A 47 -7.31 0.40 11.67
C PRO A 47 -6.66 -0.31 10.46
N HIS A 48 -5.84 0.40 9.67
CA HIS A 48 -5.14 -0.19 8.53
C HIS A 48 -4.01 -1.14 8.94
N GLY A 49 -3.39 -0.91 10.10
CA GLY A 49 -2.39 -1.79 10.69
C GLY A 49 -2.97 -3.08 11.29
N GLY A 50 -4.30 -3.21 11.37
CA GLY A 50 -5.00 -4.37 11.93
C GLY A 50 -6.06 -4.99 11.01
N THR A 51 -6.09 -4.65 9.72
CA THR A 51 -7.12 -5.11 8.77
C THR A 51 -7.22 -6.61 8.61
N TYR A 52 -6.12 -7.35 8.74
CA TYR A 52 -6.09 -8.81 8.63
C TYR A 52 -6.84 -9.49 9.77
N ASN A 53 -6.70 -8.96 10.99
CA ASN A 53 -7.38 -9.51 12.16
C ASN A 53 -8.91 -9.47 11.97
N LEU A 54 -9.43 -8.40 11.35
CA LEU A 54 -10.86 -8.26 11.05
C LEU A 54 -11.44 -9.40 10.18
N LEU A 55 -10.59 -10.15 9.48
CA LEU A 55 -10.99 -11.27 8.62
C LEU A 55 -11.04 -12.61 9.34
N LYS A 56 -10.53 -12.70 10.58
CA LYS A 56 -10.56 -13.94 11.37
C LYS A 56 -12.00 -14.28 11.82
N PRO A 57 -12.29 -15.56 12.10
CA PRO A 57 -13.52 -15.98 12.79
C PRO A 57 -13.80 -15.19 14.06
N GLY A 58 -15.07 -14.94 14.37
CA GLY A 58 -15.51 -14.27 15.60
C GLY A 58 -15.27 -12.76 15.66
N GLU A 59 -14.41 -12.21 14.81
CA GLU A 59 -14.08 -10.78 14.81
C GLU A 59 -15.21 -9.91 14.21
N ARG A 60 -15.54 -8.81 14.89
CA ARG A 60 -16.59 -7.84 14.49
C ARG A 60 -17.92 -8.48 14.08
N LYS A 61 -18.45 -9.39 14.90
CA LYS A 61 -19.67 -10.19 14.59
C LYS A 61 -20.84 -9.35 14.08
N GLU A 62 -21.21 -8.30 14.81
CA GLU A 62 -22.32 -7.41 14.44
C GLU A 62 -22.12 -6.75 13.07
N ALA A 63 -20.89 -6.34 12.75
CA ALA A 63 -20.60 -5.71 11.48
C ALA A 63 -20.75 -6.72 10.33
N LYS A 64 -20.26 -7.95 10.50
CA LYS A 64 -20.39 -9.03 9.52
C LYS A 64 -21.86 -9.42 9.30
N LEU A 65 -22.64 -9.61 10.37
CA LEU A 65 -24.07 -9.91 10.29
C LEU A 65 -24.84 -8.83 9.52
N ARG A 66 -24.54 -7.55 9.76
CA ARG A 66 -25.17 -6.42 9.08
C ARG A 66 -25.01 -6.47 7.56
N VAL A 67 -23.92 -7.03 7.07
CA VAL A 67 -23.64 -7.20 5.64
C VAL A 67 -23.86 -8.65 5.15
N LYS A 68 -24.59 -9.46 5.94
CA LYS A 68 -24.91 -10.86 5.63
C LYS A 68 -23.66 -11.74 5.41
N LEU A 69 -22.57 -11.42 6.11
CA LEU A 69 -21.39 -12.27 6.22
C LEU A 69 -21.50 -13.14 7.47
N ASP A 70 -20.94 -14.35 7.37
CA ASP A 70 -20.87 -15.29 8.48
C ASP A 70 -19.81 -14.82 9.50
N PRO A 71 -20.18 -14.51 10.76
CA PRO A 71 -19.23 -14.08 11.78
C PRO A 71 -18.09 -15.07 12.04
N GLU A 72 -18.38 -16.36 11.96
CA GLU A 72 -17.48 -17.46 12.35
C GLU A 72 -16.67 -17.99 11.17
N LYS A 73 -16.98 -17.58 9.94
CA LYS A 73 -16.18 -17.93 8.77
C LYS A 73 -14.81 -17.26 8.79
N ASP A 74 -13.79 -18.04 8.44
CA ASP A 74 -12.44 -17.54 8.19
C ASP A 74 -12.34 -16.89 6.80
N TYR A 75 -12.20 -15.56 6.77
CA TYR A 75 -12.01 -14.79 5.54
C TYR A 75 -10.53 -14.51 5.22
N THR A 76 -9.59 -14.98 6.03
CA THR A 76 -8.15 -14.70 5.89
C THR A 76 -7.48 -15.34 4.67
N THR A 77 -8.21 -16.21 3.97
CA THR A 77 -7.84 -16.79 2.67
C THR A 77 -8.79 -16.41 1.54
N THR A 78 -9.88 -15.68 1.85
CA THR A 78 -10.93 -15.32 0.89
C THR A 78 -10.43 -14.25 -0.10
N PRO A 79 -10.32 -14.54 -1.41
CA PRO A 79 -9.61 -13.67 -2.35
C PRO A 79 -10.20 -12.27 -2.52
N LEU A 80 -11.53 -12.11 -2.43
CA LEU A 80 -12.16 -10.78 -2.50
C LEU A 80 -11.82 -9.92 -1.28
N CYS A 81 -11.82 -10.50 -0.09
CA CYS A 81 -11.50 -9.82 1.17
C CYS A 81 -10.04 -9.36 1.18
N LEU A 82 -9.13 -10.24 0.76
CA LEU A 82 -7.69 -9.97 0.80
C LEU A 82 -7.24 -8.81 -0.08
N ARG A 83 -7.98 -8.47 -1.13
CA ARG A 83 -7.59 -7.36 -2.02
C ARG A 83 -7.58 -6.01 -1.30
N CYS A 84 -8.55 -5.77 -0.43
CA CYS A 84 -8.71 -4.52 0.29
C CYS A 84 -8.14 -4.56 1.72
N HIS A 85 -7.86 -5.75 2.25
CA HIS A 85 -7.39 -5.93 3.63
C HIS A 85 -5.90 -6.26 3.75
N THR A 86 -5.17 -6.38 2.63
CA THR A 86 -3.74 -6.73 2.65
C THR A 86 -2.95 -5.91 1.62
N THR A 87 -1.62 -5.94 1.75
CA THR A 87 -0.71 -5.22 0.86
C THR A 87 -0.42 -6.01 -0.41
N GLY A 88 -0.88 -5.49 -1.55
CA GLY A 88 -0.48 -5.99 -2.87
C GLY A 88 -0.94 -7.41 -3.20
N TYR A 89 -2.05 -7.90 -2.64
CA TYR A 89 -2.57 -9.23 -2.95
C TYR A 89 -2.66 -9.48 -4.46
N ARG A 90 -2.13 -10.63 -4.90
CA ARG A 90 -2.04 -11.03 -6.33
C ARG A 90 -1.16 -10.11 -7.20
N GLN A 91 -0.36 -9.26 -6.59
CA GLN A 91 0.66 -8.45 -7.25
C GLN A 91 2.07 -8.90 -6.83
N LYS A 92 3.09 -8.47 -7.60
CA LYS A 92 4.45 -8.95 -7.40
C LYS A 92 4.98 -8.50 -6.03
N GLY A 93 5.41 -9.47 -5.21
CA GLY A 93 5.96 -9.21 -3.87
C GLY A 93 4.92 -8.89 -2.80
N GLY A 94 3.62 -8.85 -3.14
CA GLY A 94 2.56 -8.60 -2.17
C GLY A 94 2.23 -9.82 -1.33
N PHE A 95 1.22 -9.65 -0.48
CA PHE A 95 0.75 -10.66 0.45
C PHE A 95 0.32 -11.94 -0.24
N LYS A 96 0.59 -13.05 0.45
CA LYS A 96 0.21 -14.41 0.06
C LYS A 96 -0.41 -15.09 1.28
N PRO A 97 -1.70 -15.46 1.22
CA PRO A 97 -2.38 -16.10 2.34
C PRO A 97 -1.83 -17.50 2.61
N ALA A 98 -2.21 -18.07 3.75
CA ALA A 98 -1.93 -19.46 4.11
C ALA A 98 -2.27 -20.42 2.96
N GLY A 99 -1.45 -21.47 2.80
CA GLY A 99 -1.60 -22.45 1.71
C GLY A 99 -1.11 -21.98 0.33
N SER A 100 -0.53 -20.79 0.21
CA SER A 100 0.01 -20.27 -1.06
C SER A 100 1.27 -21.00 -1.50
N LYS A 101 1.14 -21.97 -2.42
CA LYS A 101 2.27 -22.72 -2.98
C LYS A 101 2.81 -22.14 -4.30
N ASN A 102 4.09 -22.33 -4.57
CA ASN A 102 4.67 -22.07 -5.90
C ASN A 102 4.39 -23.24 -6.87
N LYS A 103 4.86 -23.13 -8.13
CA LYS A 103 4.68 -24.19 -9.15
C LYS A 103 5.29 -25.54 -8.76
N LYS A 104 6.28 -25.56 -7.87
CA LYS A 104 6.95 -26.76 -7.36
C LYS A 104 6.33 -27.26 -6.03
N GLY A 105 5.17 -26.75 -5.64
CA GLY A 105 4.49 -27.15 -4.41
C GLY A 105 5.08 -26.57 -3.11
N LYS A 106 6.19 -25.84 -3.16
CA LYS A 106 6.80 -25.24 -1.96
C LYS A 106 5.91 -24.12 -1.42
N ASP A 107 5.74 -24.11 -0.10
CA ASP A 107 5.01 -23.04 0.58
C ASP A 107 5.71 -21.68 0.35
N THR A 108 4.89 -20.69 0.05
CA THR A 108 5.29 -19.31 -0.14
C THR A 108 4.33 -18.33 0.53
N ALA A 109 3.50 -18.79 1.46
CA ALA A 109 2.70 -17.92 2.32
C ALA A 109 3.58 -16.84 2.96
N SER A 110 3.00 -15.66 3.17
CA SER A 110 3.71 -14.59 3.88
C SER A 110 3.76 -14.93 5.36
N LYS A 111 4.93 -14.74 5.99
CA LYS A 111 5.03 -14.77 7.46
C LYS A 111 4.10 -13.69 8.01
N ILE A 112 3.31 -14.07 9.02
CA ILE A 112 2.52 -13.15 9.83
C ILE A 112 3.28 -13.02 11.15
N ASP A 113 3.64 -11.79 11.49
CA ASP A 113 4.38 -11.46 12.69
C ASP A 113 3.52 -10.49 13.52
N PRO A 114 2.99 -10.91 14.68
CA PRO A 114 2.15 -10.04 15.51
C PRO A 114 2.89 -8.80 16.01
N ASP A 115 4.20 -8.92 16.23
CA ASP A 115 5.04 -7.86 16.79
C ASP A 115 5.59 -6.93 15.70
N GLU A 116 5.71 -7.44 14.47
CA GLU A 116 6.18 -6.67 13.32
C GLU A 116 5.22 -6.74 12.09
N PRO A 117 4.02 -6.11 12.17
CA PRO A 117 3.04 -6.16 11.09
C PRO A 117 3.58 -5.64 9.75
N ASN A 118 3.22 -6.32 8.66
CA ASN A 118 3.90 -6.16 7.38
C ASN A 118 2.98 -6.14 6.15
N LYS A 119 2.78 -7.28 5.48
CA LYS A 119 2.02 -7.36 4.20
C LYS A 119 0.62 -7.86 4.38
N GLU A 120 0.37 -8.61 5.43
CA GLU A 120 -0.93 -9.09 5.85
C GLU A 120 -1.89 -7.93 6.13
N GLN A 121 -1.39 -6.74 6.45
CA GLN A 121 -2.18 -5.54 6.70
C GLN A 121 -2.25 -4.62 5.46
N VAL A 122 -3.12 -3.59 5.50
CA VAL A 122 -3.11 -2.49 4.53
C VAL A 122 -1.93 -1.55 4.86
N GLY A 123 -0.77 -1.85 4.29
CA GLY A 123 0.48 -1.14 4.57
C GLY A 123 0.68 0.12 3.72
N CYS A 124 1.78 0.84 3.99
CA CYS A 124 2.12 2.11 3.35
C CYS A 124 2.00 2.09 1.82
N GLU A 125 2.43 0.99 1.20
CA GLU A 125 2.47 0.84 -0.26
C GLU A 125 1.07 0.77 -0.91
N MET A 126 0.01 0.52 -0.14
CA MET A 126 -1.36 0.51 -0.64
C MET A 126 -1.87 1.91 -0.96
N CYS A 127 -1.34 2.94 -0.29
CA CYS A 127 -1.65 4.35 -0.53
C CYS A 127 -0.54 5.05 -1.33
N HIS A 128 0.73 4.79 -0.99
CA HIS A 128 1.87 5.52 -1.56
C HIS A 128 2.40 4.93 -2.86
N SER A 129 2.01 3.71 -3.25
CA SER A 129 2.54 3.07 -4.46
C SER A 129 1.48 2.60 -5.46
N VAL A 130 1.90 2.52 -6.71
CA VAL A 130 1.13 1.91 -7.80
C VAL A 130 1.32 0.40 -7.89
N ALA A 131 2.56 -0.06 -7.68
CA ALA A 131 2.98 -1.45 -7.93
C ALA A 131 4.00 -1.99 -6.90
N GLY A 132 4.11 -1.34 -5.75
CA GLY A 132 5.09 -1.59 -4.71
C GLY A 132 6.23 -0.58 -4.69
N GLY A 133 6.81 -0.35 -3.52
CA GLY A 133 7.76 0.71 -3.24
C GLY A 133 9.22 0.37 -3.43
N SER A 134 9.55 -0.82 -3.94
CA SER A 134 10.95 -1.25 -4.10
C SER A 134 11.84 -0.26 -4.86
N GLN A 135 11.29 0.46 -5.83
CA GLN A 135 12.06 1.38 -6.68
C GLN A 135 12.09 2.81 -6.12
N PHE A 136 10.94 3.43 -5.81
CA PHE A 136 10.95 4.81 -5.30
C PHE A 136 11.67 4.92 -3.95
N ARG A 137 11.64 3.89 -3.10
CA ARG A 137 12.43 3.90 -1.85
C ARG A 137 13.93 4.01 -2.11
N ALA A 138 14.41 3.43 -3.21
CA ALA A 138 15.81 3.55 -3.58
C ALA A 138 16.15 5.00 -3.95
N VAL A 139 15.22 5.71 -4.61
CA VAL A 139 15.32 7.18 -4.82
C VAL A 139 15.36 7.90 -3.47
N MET A 140 14.34 7.71 -2.62
CA MET A 140 14.22 8.40 -1.33
C MET A 140 15.47 8.22 -0.44
N LYS A 141 16.00 6.98 -0.38
CA LYS A 141 17.20 6.66 0.39
C LYS A 141 18.46 7.26 -0.22
N SER A 142 18.59 7.25 -1.54
CA SER A 142 19.80 7.77 -2.21
C SER A 142 19.84 9.28 -2.16
N SER A 143 18.69 9.94 -2.25
CA SER A 143 18.57 11.39 -2.15
C SER A 143 18.58 11.93 -0.72
N LYS A 144 18.59 11.05 0.29
CA LYS A 144 18.40 11.41 1.71
C LYS A 144 17.16 12.31 1.90
N GLY A 145 16.06 11.97 1.23
CA GLY A 145 14.82 12.76 1.29
C GLY A 145 14.77 13.98 0.34
N ASN A 146 15.88 14.36 -0.30
CA ASN A 146 15.94 15.50 -1.23
C ASN A 146 15.53 15.11 -2.67
N PHE A 147 14.26 14.72 -2.85
CA PHE A 147 13.69 14.33 -4.14
C PHE A 147 12.42 15.14 -4.43
N THR A 148 12.08 15.33 -5.71
CA THR A 148 10.81 15.94 -6.11
C THR A 148 9.71 14.89 -6.32
N LYS A 149 8.44 15.30 -6.33
CA LYS A 149 7.31 14.39 -6.63
C LYS A 149 7.52 13.63 -7.94
N ALA A 150 7.88 14.34 -9.01
CA ALA A 150 8.10 13.77 -10.35
C ALA A 150 9.18 12.68 -10.38
N GLU A 151 10.21 12.80 -9.55
CA GLU A 151 11.31 11.84 -9.49
C GLU A 151 10.90 10.49 -8.91
N THR A 152 10.00 10.50 -7.94
CA THR A 152 9.47 9.27 -7.35
C THR A 152 8.29 8.70 -8.12
N GLU A 153 7.49 9.54 -8.79
CA GLU A 153 6.38 9.12 -9.66
C GLU A 153 6.86 8.27 -10.83
N LYS A 154 8.04 8.58 -11.42
CA LYS A 154 8.70 7.73 -12.43
C LYS A 154 8.88 6.28 -11.97
N TYR A 155 8.94 6.06 -10.66
CA TYR A 155 9.12 4.76 -10.02
C TYR A 155 7.88 4.29 -9.24
N GLY A 156 6.72 4.88 -9.52
CA GLY A 156 5.43 4.41 -9.05
C GLY A 156 5.08 4.84 -7.63
N GLN A 157 5.73 5.89 -7.09
CA GLN A 157 5.11 6.67 -6.00
C GLN A 157 3.86 7.36 -6.55
N ARG A 158 2.84 7.52 -5.72
CA ARG A 158 1.64 8.28 -6.08
C ARG A 158 1.32 9.34 -5.04
N TRP A 159 0.70 10.43 -5.50
CA TRP A 159 0.32 11.60 -4.69
C TRP A 159 -1.19 11.90 -4.77
N ASP A 160 -1.93 11.17 -5.62
CA ASP A 160 -3.38 11.25 -5.77
C ASP A 160 -4.14 10.54 -4.64
N TYR A 161 -3.92 10.98 -3.40
CA TYR A 161 -4.40 10.29 -2.20
C TYR A 161 -5.92 10.15 -2.13
N SER A 162 -6.68 11.18 -2.55
CA SER A 162 -8.15 11.07 -2.62
C SER A 162 -8.57 9.93 -3.54
N ASN A 163 -7.91 9.79 -4.70
CA ASN A 163 -8.19 8.74 -5.67
C ASN A 163 -7.80 7.35 -5.15
N VAL A 164 -6.62 7.17 -4.51
CA VAL A 164 -6.21 5.84 -4.03
C VAL A 164 -7.13 5.28 -2.94
N CYS A 165 -7.74 6.13 -2.11
CA CYS A 165 -8.67 5.68 -1.08
C CYS A 165 -9.90 4.98 -1.68
N THR A 166 -10.38 5.45 -2.84
CA THR A 166 -11.54 4.87 -3.55
C THR A 166 -11.32 3.43 -4.01
N ARG A 167 -10.05 2.99 -4.10
CA ARG A 167 -9.66 1.61 -4.41
C ARG A 167 -10.32 0.57 -3.50
N CYS A 168 -10.59 0.95 -2.26
CA CYS A 168 -11.16 0.05 -1.25
C CYS A 168 -12.44 0.62 -0.64
N HIS A 169 -12.44 1.89 -0.22
CA HIS A 169 -13.54 2.46 0.56
C HIS A 169 -14.84 2.65 -0.22
N THR A 170 -14.75 2.87 -1.54
CA THR A 170 -15.91 3.05 -2.42
C THR A 170 -15.92 1.99 -3.52
N HIS A 171 -15.15 0.91 -3.34
CA HIS A 171 -15.07 -0.14 -4.34
C HIS A 171 -16.40 -0.90 -4.41
N LYS A 172 -16.93 -1.16 -5.61
CA LYS A 172 -18.24 -1.81 -5.79
C LYS A 172 -18.40 -3.16 -5.06
N ASN A 173 -17.30 -3.88 -4.87
CA ASN A 173 -17.23 -5.18 -4.19
C ASN A 173 -17.05 -5.09 -2.66
N THR A 174 -16.95 -3.89 -2.07
CA THR A 174 -16.97 -3.78 -0.61
C THR A 174 -18.39 -4.06 -0.10
N PRO A 175 -18.57 -4.93 0.91
CA PRO A 175 -19.88 -5.17 1.49
C PRO A 175 -20.33 -4.03 2.42
N PHE A 176 -19.37 -3.26 2.94
CA PHE A 176 -19.60 -2.16 3.88
C PHE A 176 -19.82 -0.85 3.13
N LYS A 177 -21.07 -0.64 2.68
CA LYS A 177 -21.47 0.54 1.91
C LYS A 177 -22.42 1.46 2.69
N PRO A 178 -22.57 2.74 2.31
CA PRO A 178 -23.46 3.67 2.99
C PRO A 178 -24.91 3.18 3.08
N GLU A 179 -25.41 2.43 2.08
CA GLU A 179 -26.76 1.88 2.08
C GLU A 179 -27.00 0.84 3.18
N VAL A 180 -25.93 0.26 3.72
CA VAL A 180 -25.99 -0.67 4.86
C VAL A 180 -25.95 0.08 6.19
N HIS A 181 -25.18 1.17 6.25
CA HIS A 181 -25.09 2.05 7.42
C HIS A 181 -24.28 3.31 7.09
N ASP A 182 -24.76 4.48 7.56
CA ASP A 182 -24.14 5.78 7.31
C ASP A 182 -22.66 5.89 7.72
N LYS A 183 -22.20 5.12 8.71
CA LYS A 183 -20.81 5.12 9.19
C LYS A 183 -19.82 4.71 8.09
N TYR A 184 -20.31 4.04 7.04
CA TYR A 184 -19.53 3.62 5.89
C TYR A 184 -19.44 4.69 4.78
N LYS A 185 -20.12 5.83 4.94
CA LYS A 185 -19.90 7.00 4.08
C LYS A 185 -18.44 7.45 4.18
N PHE A 186 -17.77 7.49 3.03
CA PHE A 186 -16.37 7.85 2.95
C PHE A 186 -16.21 9.36 2.75
N ASN A 187 -15.47 10.01 3.65
CA ASN A 187 -15.03 11.40 3.53
C ASN A 187 -13.50 11.42 3.56
N PHE A 188 -12.88 11.82 2.45
CA PHE A 188 -11.41 11.81 2.34
C PHE A 188 -10.74 12.75 3.36
N GLU A 189 -11.26 13.96 3.51
CA GLU A 189 -10.69 15.00 4.37
C GLU A 189 -10.69 14.56 5.84
N GLU A 190 -11.77 13.93 6.30
CA GLU A 190 -11.84 13.38 7.66
C GLU A 190 -10.93 12.15 7.85
N ARG A 191 -10.94 11.23 6.86
CA ARG A 191 -10.27 9.93 7.01
C ARG A 191 -8.76 10.03 6.87
N LYS A 192 -8.23 10.93 6.04
CA LYS A 192 -6.78 11.10 5.86
C LYS A 192 -6.06 11.47 7.16
N LEU A 193 -6.73 12.20 8.05
CA LEU A 193 -6.20 12.60 9.36
C LEU A 193 -6.05 11.43 10.35
N LYS A 194 -6.65 10.26 10.05
CA LYS A 194 -6.67 9.09 10.94
C LYS A 194 -5.73 7.96 10.51
N VAL A 195 -5.03 8.09 9.37
CA VAL A 195 -4.24 6.99 8.77
C VAL A 195 -2.94 6.71 9.53
N HIS A 196 -2.24 7.76 9.95
CA HIS A 196 -1.01 7.68 10.75
C HIS A 196 -0.86 8.98 11.57
N LYS A 197 -1.42 9.02 12.78
CA LYS A 197 -1.31 10.15 13.71
C LYS A 197 0.11 10.27 14.28
N ILE A 198 1.05 10.73 13.45
CA ILE A 198 2.49 10.71 13.76
C ILE A 198 2.88 11.54 14.99
N LYS A 199 2.09 12.57 15.34
CA LYS A 199 2.38 13.46 16.46
C LYS A 199 2.52 12.70 17.79
N ASP A 200 1.80 11.58 17.92
CA ASP A 200 1.74 10.79 19.14
C ASP A 200 2.96 9.85 19.30
N TYR A 201 3.84 9.75 18.29
CA TYR A 201 4.95 8.78 18.23
C TYR A 201 6.32 9.42 17.95
N TRP A 202 6.41 10.75 18.01
CA TRP A 202 7.71 11.43 17.98
C TRP A 202 8.40 11.32 19.33
N SER A 203 9.70 11.03 19.30
CA SER A 203 10.58 11.01 20.48
C SER A 203 11.98 11.50 20.09
N GLU A 204 12.85 11.68 21.09
CA GLU A 204 14.26 12.03 20.85
C GLU A 204 14.97 10.95 20.02
N ASP A 205 14.67 9.67 20.28
CA ASP A 205 15.28 8.52 19.60
C ASP A 205 15.03 8.47 18.09
N ASN A 206 13.98 9.14 17.61
CA ASN A 206 13.61 9.15 16.19
C ASN A 206 13.60 10.54 15.58
N ALA A 207 14.11 11.57 16.29
CA ALA A 207 14.11 12.96 15.84
C ALA A 207 14.82 13.16 14.49
N ASP A 208 15.84 12.35 14.18
CA ASP A 208 16.59 12.36 12.93
C ASP A 208 15.76 11.91 11.70
N GLN A 209 14.56 11.37 11.93
CA GLN A 209 13.66 10.89 10.89
C GLN A 209 12.64 11.95 10.47
N LYS A 210 12.75 13.17 10.99
CA LYS A 210 11.90 14.30 10.62
C LYS A 210 12.07 14.61 9.14
N LEU A 211 10.95 14.69 8.43
CA LEU A 211 10.96 14.93 6.99
C LEU A 211 11.06 16.44 6.70
N GLU A 212 12.29 16.94 6.60
CA GLU A 212 12.60 18.37 6.41
C GLU A 212 11.96 18.98 5.15
N LYS A 213 11.83 18.21 4.07
CA LYS A 213 11.30 18.66 2.77
C LYS A 213 9.80 18.43 2.58
N VAL A 214 9.02 18.25 3.64
CA VAL A 214 7.55 18.04 3.51
C VAL A 214 6.85 19.28 3.02
N GLU A 215 7.15 20.44 3.57
CA GLU A 215 6.49 21.70 3.20
C GLU A 215 6.84 22.13 1.77
N ASP A 216 8.12 22.00 1.39
CA ASP A 216 8.57 22.24 0.01
C ASP A 216 7.82 21.32 -0.96
N ARG A 217 7.74 20.02 -0.66
CA ARG A 217 7.00 19.06 -1.51
C ARG A 217 5.50 19.32 -1.52
N ALA A 218 4.92 19.90 -0.47
CA ALA A 218 3.49 20.24 -0.45
C ALA A 218 3.15 21.35 -1.47
N LYS A 219 4.12 22.21 -1.81
CA LYS A 219 3.99 23.26 -2.84
C LYS A 219 4.12 22.71 -4.27
N GLU A 220 4.68 21.52 -4.44
CA GLU A 220 4.77 20.85 -5.74
C GLU A 220 3.45 20.18 -6.11
N THR A 221 3.07 20.21 -7.39
CA THR A 221 1.97 19.39 -7.91
C THR A 221 2.52 18.24 -8.75
N GLY A 222 2.36 17.01 -8.27
CA GLY A 222 2.75 15.78 -8.96
C GLY A 222 1.86 15.48 -10.17
N GLN A 223 2.35 14.66 -11.09
CA GLN A 223 1.58 14.22 -12.25
C GLN A 223 0.31 13.47 -11.85
N THR A 224 0.38 12.63 -10.81
CA THR A 224 -0.77 11.86 -10.32
C THR A 224 -1.82 12.78 -9.71
N GLU A 225 -1.44 13.89 -9.08
CA GLU A 225 -2.40 14.88 -8.57
C GLU A 225 -3.12 15.61 -9.71
N LYS A 226 -2.40 15.98 -10.78
CA LYS A 226 -2.99 16.62 -11.97
C LYS A 226 -3.91 15.68 -12.73
N THR A 227 -3.44 14.45 -12.97
CA THR A 227 -4.18 13.42 -13.68
C THR A 227 -4.10 12.15 -12.84
N PRO A 228 -5.16 11.80 -12.09
CA PRO A 228 -5.15 10.63 -11.22
C PRO A 228 -4.91 9.34 -11.98
N LEU A 229 -4.34 8.35 -11.29
CA LEU A 229 -4.13 7.02 -11.88
C LEU A 229 -5.45 6.27 -12.02
N LEU A 230 -5.50 5.31 -12.96
CA LEU A 230 -6.58 4.32 -12.95
C LEU A 230 -6.60 3.56 -11.61
N ILE A 231 -7.78 3.15 -11.18
CA ILE A 231 -7.94 2.22 -10.07
C ILE A 231 -8.23 0.85 -10.66
N GLU A 232 -7.46 -0.15 -10.27
CA GLU A 232 -7.67 -1.48 -10.85
C GLU A 232 -8.94 -2.15 -10.31
N ASP A 233 -9.73 -2.66 -11.24
CA ASP A 233 -10.87 -3.52 -10.97
C ASP A 233 -10.46 -5.00 -10.99
N PHE A 234 -11.23 -5.83 -10.29
CA PHE A 234 -10.95 -7.25 -10.10
C PHE A 234 -12.22 -8.09 -9.97
N LYS A 235 -12.11 -9.34 -10.41
CA LYS A 235 -13.16 -10.36 -10.30
C LYS A 235 -12.60 -11.70 -9.86
N ILE A 236 -13.46 -12.57 -9.35
CA ILE A 236 -13.14 -13.98 -9.14
C ILE A 236 -13.33 -14.71 -10.46
N ASN A 237 -12.40 -15.58 -10.81
CA ASN A 237 -12.56 -16.48 -11.95
C ASN A 237 -13.20 -17.81 -11.52
N ASP A 238 -13.50 -18.66 -12.49
CA ASP A 238 -14.16 -19.96 -12.29
C ASP A 238 -13.37 -20.92 -11.40
N LYS A 239 -12.09 -20.62 -11.14
CA LYS A 239 -11.21 -21.37 -10.24
C LYS A 239 -11.13 -20.76 -8.83
N GLY A 240 -12.06 -19.87 -8.48
CA GLY A 240 -12.10 -19.18 -7.19
C GLY A 240 -10.94 -18.19 -6.96
N LYS A 241 -10.17 -17.81 -7.99
CA LYS A 241 -8.99 -16.93 -7.84
C LYS A 241 -9.28 -15.51 -8.29
N LEU A 242 -8.76 -14.54 -7.54
CA LEU A 242 -8.81 -13.14 -7.95
C LEU A 242 -7.97 -12.89 -9.21
N LYS A 243 -8.60 -12.26 -10.20
CA LYS A 243 -8.03 -11.81 -11.46
C LYS A 243 -8.37 -10.34 -11.69
N PHE A 244 -7.36 -9.55 -12.02
CA PHE A 244 -7.55 -8.16 -12.41
C PHE A 244 -8.21 -8.07 -13.79
N VAL A 245 -9.15 -7.13 -13.93
CA VAL A 245 -9.78 -6.83 -15.21
C VAL A 245 -8.72 -6.27 -16.17
N LYS A 246 -8.80 -6.64 -17.45
CA LYS A 246 -7.82 -6.20 -18.46
C LYS A 246 -7.97 -4.68 -18.65
N GLY A 247 -6.85 -3.97 -18.72
CA GLY A 247 -6.83 -2.53 -18.97
C GLY A 247 -7.05 -1.64 -17.74
N THR A 248 -7.45 -2.19 -16.59
CA THR A 248 -7.74 -1.37 -15.39
C THR A 248 -6.53 -1.13 -14.49
N LYS A 249 -5.45 -1.91 -14.67
CA LYS A 249 -4.24 -1.78 -13.84
C LYS A 249 -3.58 -0.40 -14.03
N PRO A 250 -3.24 0.32 -12.96
CA PRO A 250 -2.53 1.60 -13.10
C PRO A 250 -1.07 1.44 -13.55
N TYR A 251 -0.46 0.26 -13.40
CA TYR A 251 0.88 -0.01 -13.90
C TYR A 251 0.86 -1.10 -14.98
N ASN A 252 1.36 -0.75 -16.16
CA ASN A 252 1.57 -1.68 -17.26
C ASN A 252 2.99 -2.26 -17.20
N SER A 253 3.12 -3.45 -16.60
CA SER A 253 4.43 -4.10 -16.47
C SER A 253 5.13 -4.49 -17.78
N LYS A 254 4.40 -4.58 -18.91
CA LYS A 254 4.98 -4.89 -20.22
C LYS A 254 5.62 -3.63 -20.83
N LYS A 255 4.85 -2.54 -20.87
CA LYS A 255 5.31 -1.24 -21.40
C LYS A 255 6.16 -0.44 -20.39
N LYS A 256 6.15 -0.84 -19.13
CA LYS A 256 6.74 -0.11 -17.99
C LYS A 256 6.19 1.33 -17.86
N THR A 257 4.91 1.51 -18.18
CA THR A 257 4.21 2.81 -18.12
C THR A 257 3.12 2.82 -17.06
N PHE A 258 2.70 4.03 -16.68
CA PHE A 258 1.54 4.25 -15.82
C PHE A 258 0.32 4.62 -16.66
N ASN A 259 -0.84 4.11 -16.26
CA ASN A 259 -2.12 4.39 -16.91
C ASN A 259 -2.89 5.39 -16.05
N TYR A 260 -3.12 6.57 -16.60
CA TYR A 260 -3.86 7.65 -15.98
C TYR A 260 -5.34 7.62 -16.40
N LYS A 261 -6.21 8.24 -15.61
CA LYS A 261 -7.59 8.53 -16.03
C LYS A 261 -7.54 9.45 -17.24
N LYS A 262 -8.48 9.22 -18.17
CA LYS A 262 -8.70 10.11 -19.30
C LYS A 262 -9.55 11.28 -18.85
#